data_AF-A0A087QU24-F1
#
_entry.id   AF-A0A087QU24-F1
#
_cell.length_a   1.000
_cell.length_b   1.000
_cell.length_c   1.000
_cell.angle_alpha   90.00
_cell.angle_beta   90.00
_cell.angle_gamma   90.00
#
_symmetry.space_group_name_H-M   'P 1'
#
loop_
_entity.id
_entity.type
_entity.pdbx_description
1 polymer ?
#
loop_
_entity_poly.entity_id
_entity_poly.type
_entity_poly.pdbx_seq_one_letter_code
_entity_poly.pdbx_strand_id
1 'polypeptide(L)'
;EAVGNDGPVIVKVPFSIVDLNNWKIAAGSYRDDSDRVANTFEMMIRTQDPDWKDIEVIMQVLFDSTEREMIRKTAKTQVEAQIAAGTLQGQLEHNFPSADPGWDPNDNGQKLLLTQYQRWVLYGIRNAIPKAINWSKLYEIKQDRKESPTDFLN
;
A
#
# COMPACT_ATOMS: atom_id res chain seq x y z
N GLU A 1 -44.35 7.18 10.34
CA GLU A 1 -42.97 7.47 9.89
C GLU A 1 -42.07 6.32 10.30
N ALA A 2 -41.49 5.61 9.35
CA ALA A 2 -40.44 4.63 9.63
C ALA A 2 -39.11 5.39 9.62
N VAL A 3 -38.50 5.55 10.78
CA VAL A 3 -37.16 6.14 10.91
C VAL A 3 -36.17 5.04 10.55
N GLY A 4 -35.71 5.03 9.30
CA GLY A 4 -34.61 4.18 8.86
C GLY A 4 -33.34 4.66 9.56
N ASN A 5 -32.73 3.79 10.37
CA ASN A 5 -31.49 4.03 11.09
C ASN A 5 -30.27 3.82 10.15
N ASP A 6 -30.34 4.41 8.96
CA ASP A 6 -29.27 4.33 7.98
C ASP A 6 -28.37 5.55 8.19
N GLY A 7 -27.16 5.29 8.67
CA GLY A 7 -26.11 6.30 8.75
C GLY A 7 -25.80 6.93 7.38
N PRO A 8 -24.88 7.92 7.33
CA PRO A 8 -24.56 8.58 6.07
C PRO A 8 -24.12 7.57 5.00
N VAL A 9 -24.84 7.55 3.87
CA VAL A 9 -24.54 6.73 2.69
C VAL A 9 -23.35 7.35 1.95
N ILE A 10 -22.33 6.54 1.67
CA ILE A 10 -21.18 6.93 0.88
C ILE A 10 -21.57 6.88 -0.61
N VAL A 11 -21.56 8.04 -1.26
CA VAL A 11 -21.74 8.15 -2.71
C VAL A 11 -20.39 8.01 -3.38
N LYS A 12 -20.21 6.96 -4.18
CA LYS A 12 -18.97 6.72 -4.93
C LYS A 12 -18.78 7.77 -6.03
N VAL A 13 -17.60 8.40 -6.05
CA VAL A 13 -17.15 9.27 -7.14
C VAL A 13 -15.92 8.61 -7.80
N PRO A 14 -16.00 8.19 -9.07
CA PRO A 14 -14.86 7.63 -9.77
C PRO A 14 -13.74 8.67 -9.93
N PHE A 15 -12.49 8.21 -9.98
CA PHE A 15 -11.38 9.06 -10.36
C PHE A 15 -11.58 9.61 -11.77
N SER A 16 -11.37 10.91 -11.96
CA SER A 16 -11.28 11.47 -13.31
C SER A 16 -9.94 11.07 -13.94
N ILE A 17 -9.89 11.04 -15.29
CA ILE A 17 -8.65 10.79 -16.04
C ILE A 17 -7.60 11.86 -15.69
N VAL A 18 -8.04 13.10 -15.43
CA VAL A 18 -7.17 14.21 -15.04
C VAL A 18 -6.55 13.93 -13.67
N ASP A 19 -7.34 13.46 -12.70
CA ASP A 19 -6.85 13.11 -11.37
C ASP A 19 -5.83 11.97 -11.45
N LEU A 20 -6.12 10.90 -12.19
CA LEU A 20 -5.19 9.78 -12.36
C LEU A 20 -3.85 10.21 -12.97
N ASN A 21 -3.87 11.12 -13.95
CA ASN A 21 -2.65 11.66 -14.54
C ASN A 21 -1.87 12.53 -13.53
N ASN A 22 -2.56 13.38 -12.77
CA ASN A 22 -1.93 14.21 -11.74
C ASN A 22 -1.28 13.35 -10.66
N TRP A 23 -1.98 12.30 -10.22
CA TRP A 23 -1.48 11.32 -9.27
C TRP A 23 -0.26 10.55 -9.78
N LYS A 24 -0.27 10.16 -11.05
CA LYS A 24 0.89 9.52 -11.69
C LYS A 24 2.12 10.44 -11.71
N ILE A 25 1.93 11.71 -12.05
CA ILE A 25 3.00 12.71 -12.02
C ILE A 25 3.50 12.93 -10.59
N ALA A 26 2.59 13.02 -9.62
CA ALA A 26 2.92 13.18 -8.20
C ALA A 26 3.73 11.98 -7.67
N ALA A 27 3.34 10.76 -8.02
CA ALA A 27 4.02 9.53 -7.63
C ALA A 27 5.43 9.43 -8.22
N GLY A 28 5.58 9.73 -9.52
CA GLY A 28 6.85 9.54 -10.22
C GLY A 28 7.14 8.07 -10.53
N SER A 29 8.43 7.74 -10.72
CA SER A 29 8.89 6.38 -11.04
C SER A 29 9.03 5.55 -9.76
N TYR A 30 8.41 4.37 -9.73
CA TYR A 30 8.46 3.48 -8.57
C TYR A 30 9.86 2.92 -8.29
N ARG A 31 10.64 2.64 -9.35
CA ARG A 31 12.03 2.18 -9.18
C ARG A 31 12.98 3.27 -8.70
N ASP A 32 12.68 4.53 -8.98
CA ASP A 32 13.53 5.65 -8.58
C ASP A 32 13.29 6.00 -7.11
N ASP A 33 12.03 6.02 -6.66
CA ASP A 33 11.66 6.37 -5.29
C ASP A 33 10.35 5.67 -4.86
N SER A 34 10.49 4.46 -4.32
CA SER A 34 9.35 3.66 -3.84
C SER A 34 8.65 4.28 -2.63
N ASP A 35 9.36 5.04 -1.80
CA ASP A 35 8.80 5.72 -0.62
C ASP A 35 7.88 6.89 -1.06
N ARG A 36 8.29 7.66 -2.07
CA ARG A 36 7.45 8.72 -2.66
C ARG A 36 6.17 8.14 -3.27
N VAL A 37 6.27 7.06 -4.04
CA VAL A 37 5.08 6.41 -4.61
C VAL A 37 4.15 5.88 -3.51
N ALA A 38 4.70 5.25 -2.47
CA ALA A 38 3.92 4.78 -1.32
C ALA A 38 3.19 5.92 -0.61
N ASN A 39 3.87 7.05 -0.36
CA ASN A 39 3.26 8.21 0.28
C ASN A 39 2.16 8.84 -0.59
N THR A 40 2.34 8.82 -1.90
CA THR A 40 1.31 9.28 -2.85
C THR A 40 0.09 8.38 -2.81
N PHE A 41 0.29 7.05 -2.81
CA PHE A 41 -0.81 6.09 -2.68
C PHE A 41 -1.55 6.21 -1.34
N GLU A 42 -0.83 6.41 -0.24
CA GLU A 42 -1.42 6.69 1.07
C GLU A 42 -2.27 7.98 1.06
N MET A 43 -1.84 9.00 0.33
CA MET A 43 -2.63 10.22 0.15
C MET A 43 -3.91 9.98 -0.68
N MET A 44 -3.86 9.14 -1.71
CA MET A 44 -5.05 8.72 -2.46
C MET A 44 -6.04 8.00 -1.55
N ILE A 45 -5.58 7.07 -0.71
CA ILE A 45 -6.42 6.38 0.27
C ILE A 45 -7.15 7.38 1.16
N ARG A 46 -6.41 8.34 1.73
CA ARG A 46 -6.97 9.32 2.67
C ARG A 46 -7.93 10.32 2.03
N THR A 47 -7.75 10.64 0.75
CA THR A 47 -8.51 11.71 0.09
C THR A 47 -9.68 11.20 -0.74
N GLN A 48 -9.58 9.97 -1.25
CA GLN A 48 -10.56 9.39 -2.18
C GLN A 48 -11.24 8.13 -1.65
N ASP A 49 -10.73 7.52 -0.56
CA ASP A 49 -11.23 6.26 0.02
C ASP A 49 -11.55 5.19 -1.05
N PRO A 50 -10.56 4.82 -1.89
CA PRO A 50 -10.77 4.00 -3.07
C PRO A 50 -11.23 2.59 -2.70
N ASP A 51 -12.21 2.07 -3.45
CA ASP A 51 -12.61 0.67 -3.31
C ASP A 51 -11.62 -0.29 -4.00
N TRP A 52 -11.92 -1.59 -3.97
CA TRP A 52 -11.06 -2.60 -4.57
C TRP A 52 -10.82 -2.34 -6.08
N LYS A 53 -11.85 -1.94 -6.84
CA LYS A 53 -11.74 -1.67 -8.28
C LYS A 53 -10.91 -0.43 -8.55
N ASP A 54 -11.10 0.60 -7.75
CA ASP A 54 -10.34 1.83 -7.86
C ASP A 54 -8.85 1.56 -7.59
N ILE A 55 -8.54 0.72 -6.60
CA ILE A 55 -7.16 0.28 -6.32
C ILE A 55 -6.56 -0.48 -7.51
N GLU A 56 -7.31 -1.37 -8.16
CA GLU A 56 -6.83 -2.05 -9.37
C GLU A 56 -6.48 -1.06 -10.50
N VAL A 57 -7.32 -0.03 -10.71
CA VAL A 57 -7.06 1.02 -11.70
C VAL A 57 -5.81 1.82 -11.32
N ILE A 58 -5.69 2.26 -10.07
CA ILE A 58 -4.52 2.99 -9.57
C ILE A 58 -3.25 2.14 -9.77
N MET A 59 -3.30 0.85 -9.43
CA MET A 59 -2.18 -0.08 -9.61
C MET A 59 -1.76 -0.19 -11.07
N GLN A 60 -2.70 -0.22 -12.02
CA GLN A 60 -2.41 -0.24 -13.46
C GLN A 60 -1.81 1.07 -13.98
N VAL A 61 -2.20 2.21 -13.40
CA VAL A 61 -1.73 3.54 -13.80
C VAL A 61 -0.31 3.80 -13.30
N LEU A 62 -0.02 3.43 -12.05
CA LEU A 62 1.23 3.76 -11.36
C LEU A 62 2.37 2.78 -11.65
N PHE A 63 2.08 1.50 -11.88
CA PHE A 63 3.09 0.44 -11.89
C PHE A 63 3.07 -0.35 -13.19
N ASP A 64 4.23 -0.83 -13.63
CA ASP A 64 4.34 -1.83 -14.70
C ASP A 64 3.87 -3.23 -14.24
N SER A 65 3.77 -4.20 -15.15
CA SER A 65 3.29 -5.54 -14.80
C SER A 65 4.18 -6.26 -13.77
N THR A 66 5.49 -6.09 -13.87
CA THR A 66 6.46 -6.72 -12.98
C THR A 66 6.38 -6.10 -11.59
N GLU A 67 6.31 -4.78 -11.51
CA GLU A 67 6.12 -4.03 -10.27
C GLU A 67 4.83 -4.44 -9.56
N ARG A 68 3.71 -4.52 -10.29
CA ARG A 68 2.43 -5.00 -9.72
C ARG A 68 2.54 -6.42 -9.17
N GLU A 69 3.21 -7.32 -9.88
CA GLU A 69 3.41 -8.70 -9.43
C GLU A 69 4.22 -8.74 -8.12
N MET A 70 5.33 -7.99 -8.07
CA MET A 70 6.15 -7.90 -6.85
C MET A 70 5.36 -7.33 -5.67
N ILE A 71 4.60 -6.24 -5.88
CA ILE A 71 3.75 -5.62 -4.86
C ILE A 71 2.72 -6.62 -4.32
N ARG A 72 2.00 -7.31 -5.20
CA ARG A 72 1.01 -8.32 -4.80
C ARG A 72 1.65 -9.47 -4.06
N LYS A 73 2.79 -9.97 -4.53
CA LYS A 73 3.52 -11.06 -3.86
C LYS A 73 3.92 -10.67 -2.45
N THR A 74 4.53 -9.49 -2.28
CA THR A 74 4.94 -8.97 -0.98
C THR A 74 3.76 -8.78 -0.03
N ALA A 75 2.63 -8.25 -0.52
CA ALA A 75 1.41 -8.12 0.26
C ALA A 75 0.84 -9.48 0.68
N LYS A 76 0.76 -10.45 -0.25
CA LYS A 76 0.27 -11.81 0.03
C LYS A 76 1.13 -12.52 1.07
N THR A 77 2.45 -12.47 0.93
CA THR A 77 3.36 -13.06 1.92
C THR A 77 3.19 -12.46 3.31
N GLN A 78 2.93 -11.15 3.41
CA GLN A 78 2.64 -10.52 4.70
C GLN A 78 1.32 -10.99 5.30
N VAL A 79 0.27 -11.13 4.49
CA VAL A 79 -1.03 -11.65 4.93
C VAL A 79 -0.90 -13.10 5.41
N GLU A 80 -0.21 -13.94 4.65
CA GLU A 80 0.07 -15.34 5.02
C GLU A 80 0.85 -15.43 6.34
N ALA A 81 1.85 -14.56 6.53
CA ALA A 81 2.60 -14.49 7.78
C ALA A 81 1.72 -14.11 8.98
N GLN A 82 0.79 -13.16 8.80
CA GLN A 82 -0.15 -12.77 9.85
C GLN A 82 -1.15 -13.88 10.19
N ILE A 83 -1.62 -14.63 9.19
CA ILE A 83 -2.47 -15.82 9.36
C ILE A 83 -1.71 -16.90 10.13
N ALA A 84 -0.48 -17.22 9.70
CA ALA A 84 0.36 -18.23 10.35
C ALA A 84 0.68 -17.87 11.81
N ALA A 85 0.85 -16.58 12.10
CA ALA A 85 1.05 -16.07 13.46
C ALA A 85 -0.23 -16.01 14.31
N GLY A 86 -1.41 -16.31 13.74
CA GLY A 86 -2.70 -16.25 14.42
C GLY A 86 -3.19 -14.82 14.72
N THR A 87 -2.55 -13.81 14.12
CA THR A 87 -2.92 -12.39 14.29
C THR A 87 -3.97 -11.92 13.28
N LEU A 88 -4.19 -12.70 12.23
CA LEU A 88 -5.23 -12.52 11.24
C LEU A 88 -6.01 -13.82 11.06
N GLN A 89 -7.34 -13.74 11.01
CA GLN A 89 -8.20 -14.90 10.80
C GLN A 89 -8.59 -15.07 9.33
N GLY A 90 -9.06 -16.28 8.99
CA GLY A 90 -9.52 -16.61 7.65
C GLY A 90 -8.40 -17.03 6.71
N GLN A 91 -8.73 -17.11 5.42
CA GLN A 91 -7.81 -17.54 4.37
C GLN A 91 -7.22 -16.33 3.63
N LEU A 92 -6.13 -16.54 2.90
CA LEU A 92 -5.49 -15.51 2.08
C LEU A 92 -6.50 -14.85 1.13
N GLU A 93 -7.27 -15.62 0.36
CA GLU A 93 -8.22 -15.07 -0.62
C GLU A 93 -9.40 -14.32 0.01
N HIS A 94 -9.71 -14.56 1.30
CA HIS A 94 -10.71 -13.75 2.00
C HIS A 94 -10.17 -12.35 2.36
N ASN A 95 -8.89 -12.29 2.74
CA ASN A 95 -8.25 -11.07 3.22
C ASN A 95 -7.64 -10.24 2.07
N PHE A 96 -6.99 -10.92 1.13
CA PHE A 96 -6.34 -10.32 -0.03
C PHE A 96 -6.82 -11.02 -1.32
N PRO A 97 -8.07 -10.76 -1.72
CA PRO A 97 -8.67 -11.43 -2.86
C PRO A 97 -7.97 -11.07 -4.17
N SER A 98 -7.80 -12.07 -5.03
CA SER A 98 -7.20 -11.90 -6.36
C SER A 98 -8.18 -11.36 -7.42
N ALA A 99 -9.48 -11.38 -7.13
CA ALA A 99 -10.55 -10.86 -7.97
C ALA A 99 -11.49 -9.96 -7.16
N ASP A 100 -12.38 -9.24 -7.84
CA ASP A 100 -13.33 -8.33 -7.20
C ASP A 100 -14.17 -9.05 -6.14
N PRO A 101 -14.01 -8.73 -4.84
CA PRO A 101 -14.77 -9.38 -3.78
C PRO A 101 -16.20 -8.83 -3.66
N GLY A 102 -16.54 -7.75 -4.37
CA GLY A 102 -17.86 -7.11 -4.30
C GLY A 102 -18.14 -6.42 -2.96
N TRP A 103 -17.09 -5.98 -2.24
CA TRP A 103 -17.24 -5.29 -0.96
C TRP A 103 -18.00 -3.97 -1.10
N ASP A 104 -19.09 -3.84 -0.35
CA ASP A 104 -19.87 -2.61 -0.24
C ASP A 104 -19.25 -1.68 0.82
N PRO A 105 -18.77 -0.48 0.44
CA PRO A 105 -18.22 0.48 1.39
C PRO A 105 -19.25 1.02 2.40
N ASN A 106 -20.55 0.83 2.17
CA ASN A 106 -21.62 1.21 3.10
C ASN A 106 -21.88 0.14 4.17
N ASP A 107 -21.41 -1.09 3.96
CA ASP A 107 -21.44 -2.13 4.99
C ASP A 107 -20.21 -2.01 5.90
N ASN A 108 -20.44 -1.85 7.20
CA ASN A 108 -19.35 -1.61 8.16
C ASN A 108 -18.33 -2.78 8.22
N GLY A 109 -18.78 -4.02 8.05
CA GLY A 109 -17.91 -5.19 8.06
C GLY A 109 -17.03 -5.24 6.81
N GLN A 110 -17.63 -4.99 5.64
CA GLN A 110 -16.93 -4.97 4.36
C GLN A 110 -16.03 -3.75 4.22
N LYS A 111 -16.39 -2.61 4.81
CA LYS A 111 -15.51 -1.43 4.91
C LYS A 111 -14.25 -1.72 5.70
N LEU A 112 -14.32 -2.52 6.77
CA LEU A 112 -13.14 -2.93 7.53
C LEU A 112 -12.22 -3.82 6.67
N LEU A 113 -12.79 -4.75 5.90
CA LEU A 113 -12.04 -5.58 4.95
C LEU A 113 -11.35 -4.71 3.89
N LEU A 114 -12.05 -3.74 3.32
CA LEU A 114 -11.50 -2.80 2.35
C LEU A 114 -10.34 -1.96 2.94
N THR A 115 -10.54 -1.41 4.15
CA THR A 115 -9.50 -0.65 4.86
C THR A 115 -8.25 -1.49 5.07
N GLN A 116 -8.43 -2.76 5.42
CA GLN A 116 -7.32 -3.66 5.65
C GLN A 116 -6.61 -4.06 4.34
N TYR A 117 -7.39 -4.24 3.26
CA TYR A 117 -6.85 -4.44 1.91
C TYR A 117 -5.99 -3.28 1.43
N GLN A 118 -6.48 -2.04 1.57
CA GLN A 118 -5.72 -0.82 1.27
C GLN A 118 -4.37 -0.79 2.01
N ARG A 119 -4.34 -1.20 3.29
CA ARG A 119 -3.11 -1.27 4.11
C ARG A 119 -2.14 -2.34 3.60
N TRP A 120 -2.62 -3.51 3.18
CA TRP A 120 -1.75 -4.55 2.63
C TRP A 120 -1.19 -4.18 1.26
N VAL A 121 -1.96 -3.50 0.40
CA VAL A 121 -1.45 -2.96 -0.86
C VAL A 121 -0.37 -1.91 -0.59
N LEU A 122 -0.61 -0.97 0.33
CA LEU A 122 0.39 0.03 0.74
C LEU A 122 1.66 -0.64 1.32
N TYR A 123 1.51 -1.69 2.13
CA TYR A 123 2.64 -2.48 2.62
C TYR A 123 3.43 -3.10 1.45
N GLY A 124 2.75 -3.68 0.46
CA GLY A 124 3.38 -4.20 -0.75
C GLY A 124 4.18 -3.13 -1.48
N ILE A 125 3.60 -1.94 -1.70
CA ILE A 125 4.28 -0.81 -2.36
C ILE A 125 5.53 -0.38 -1.58
N ARG A 126 5.47 -0.34 -0.25
CA ARG A 126 6.63 0.04 0.58
C ARG A 126 7.77 -0.98 0.58
N ASN A 127 7.47 -2.26 0.37
CA ASN A 127 8.41 -3.35 0.65
C ASN A 127 8.73 -4.27 -0.54
N ALA A 128 8.13 -4.05 -1.72
CA ALA A 128 8.35 -4.93 -2.87
C ALA A 128 9.70 -4.72 -3.54
N ILE A 129 10.21 -3.49 -3.56
CA ILE A 129 11.57 -3.21 -4.03
C ILE A 129 12.48 -3.16 -2.78
N PRO A 130 13.53 -4.00 -2.72
CA PRO A 130 14.55 -3.87 -1.69
C PRO A 130 15.12 -2.46 -1.77
N LYS A 131 15.01 -1.69 -0.68
CA LYS A 131 15.65 -0.38 -0.60
C LYS A 131 17.12 -0.63 -0.91
N ALA A 132 17.62 -0.05 -2.01
CA ALA A 132 19.01 -0.21 -2.37
C ALA A 132 19.82 0.26 -1.17
N ILE A 133 20.48 -0.69 -0.48
CA ILE A 133 21.51 -0.35 0.49
C ILE A 133 22.49 0.46 -0.34
N ASN A 134 22.57 1.76 -0.06
CA ASN A 134 23.52 2.61 -0.74
C ASN A 134 24.91 2.18 -0.26
N TRP A 135 25.48 1.19 -0.94
CA TRP A 135 26.78 0.61 -0.60
C TRP A 135 27.86 1.68 -0.61
N SER A 136 27.74 2.73 -1.44
CA SER A 136 28.68 3.86 -1.41
C SER A 136 28.62 4.62 -0.08
N LYS A 137 27.44 4.83 0.52
CA LYS A 137 27.32 5.38 1.89
C LYS A 137 27.84 4.42 2.96
N LEU A 138 27.70 3.11 2.78
CA LEU A 138 28.25 2.11 3.72
C LEU A 138 29.78 2.13 3.73
N TYR A 139 30.42 2.32 2.57
CA TYR A 139 31.89 2.45 2.47
C TYR A 139 32.43 3.84 2.85
N GLU A 140 31.56 4.84 2.97
CA GLU A 140 31.89 6.17 3.52
C GLU A 140 31.94 6.18 5.06
N ILE A 141 31.32 5.20 5.72
CA ILE A 141 31.42 5.02 7.17
C ILE A 141 32.83 4.49 7.49
N LYS A 142 33.73 5.41 7.81
CA LYS A 142 35.07 5.12 8.32
C LYS A 142 35.22 5.85 9.64
N GLN A 143 35.68 5.12 10.64
CA GLN A 143 36.05 5.69 11.93
C GLN A 143 37.01 6.86 11.71
N ASP A 144 36.68 8.04 12.24
CA ASP A 144 37.57 9.19 12.16
C ASP A 144 38.85 8.88 12.97
N ARG A 145 40.00 9.45 12.58
CA ARG A 145 41.27 9.29 13.31
C ARG A 145 41.19 9.74 14.77
N LYS A 146 40.22 10.59 15.12
CA LYS A 146 40.02 11.10 16.48
C LYS A 146 38.88 10.40 17.23
N GLU A 147 38.13 9.53 16.57
CA GLU A 147 36.99 8.81 17.14
C GLU A 147 37.50 7.52 17.80
N SER A 148 36.99 7.18 18.99
CA SER A 148 37.36 5.91 19.62
C SER A 148 36.57 4.76 19.00
N PRO A 149 37.09 3.51 18.98
CA PRO A 149 36.35 2.38 18.41
C PRO A 149 34.99 2.15 19.08
N THR A 150 34.86 2.51 20.35
CA THR A 150 33.60 2.41 21.09
C THR A 150 32.61 3.47 20.63
N ASP A 151 33.05 4.69 20.34
CA ASP A 151 32.17 5.77 19.86
C ASP A 151 31.69 5.49 18.43
N PHE A 152 32.53 4.88 17.59
CA PHE A 152 32.18 4.48 16.23
C PHE A 152 31.15 3.33 16.17
N LEU A 153 31.12 2.47 17.19
CA LEU A 153 30.26 1.29 17.25
C LEU A 153 28.93 1.53 17.99
N ASN A 154 28.75 2.69 18.63
CA ASN A 154 27.54 3.08 19.37
C ASN A 154 26.63 3.99 18.53
#